data_AF-A0A101EMS7-F1
#
_entry.id   AF-A0A101EMS7-F1
#
_cell.length_a   1.000
_cell.length_b   1.000
_cell.length_c   1.000
_cell.angle_alpha   90.00
_cell.angle_beta   90.00
_cell.angle_gamma   90.00
#
_symmetry.space_group_name_H-M   'P 1'
#
loop_
_entity.id
_entity.type
_entity.pdbx_description
1 polymer ?
#
loop_
_entity_poly.entity_id
_entity_poly.type
_entity_poly.pdbx_seq_one_letter_code
_entity_poly.pdbx_strand_id
1 'polypeptide(L)'
;MYQKFGYHFHGYQPGDIIYIHDGSGWDPIKYSERLSPVSLKIRDIEVKSRNWTRTVIKAYEYTSDALDSLKSGCVSVDFEPFTLYMILRYKPKIYGEIVGLLTNKVETVPTTLFHPILPHLSNFEQEILAKASFDFYEPFIKEKKVVGYWLPENVVTKKTAKIVADSTEKEIVFLLDERQFVGLHYPQAKFSCNTYKCDDKIGYVFGRDHQLSDAFAFNTLDVEGLVRAVVEGRIDVFKENSKIPYLVYLASDLEALLSNPQQLDKFLNWVSKLEERGVETINTVEFVRKKKNGEYLCLEGECSEHFRVNVKDYSSWSDYYDLSIDGRTSDIRWMGVRREDGKVINRIYNGQKLSQLWKYAFTKLFRELNRSIRFGVIDMVHKYLPNASIESIKEFLVRYSRIFFREHYEYFEMDTTVEYVMEPLKGLDPTLALRLGRIYYIMLLANHSDPRFWENIDTRVTFENVSAISKALIELMKVYIDENMHERANYILLEYMKLLAFPQLYYDYELFKMPSLEGWETTEKAWFDSLKSEVPNCDYNVITRAALYVGNEDLPEDLKGALEVLYDLKKAVADTGHISGEMHGEWENKEWCEHRAKV
;
A
#
# COMPACT_ATOMS: atom_id res chain seq x y z
N MET A 1 5.03 -34.62 10.98
CA MET A 1 3.60 -34.31 10.79
C MET A 1 3.35 -34.00 9.32
N TYR A 2 2.12 -34.12 8.85
CA TYR A 2 1.73 -33.68 7.49
C TYR A 2 1.38 -32.19 7.46
N GLN A 3 1.08 -31.60 8.61
CA GLN A 3 1.04 -30.16 8.82
C GLN A 3 2.30 -29.48 8.32
N LYS A 4 2.10 -28.39 7.59
CA LYS A 4 3.10 -27.44 7.12
C LYS A 4 2.82 -26.07 7.74
N PHE A 5 3.84 -25.25 7.85
CA PHE A 5 3.75 -23.88 8.34
C PHE A 5 4.35 -22.91 7.33
N GLY A 6 3.61 -21.86 6.99
CA GLY A 6 4.08 -20.81 6.09
C GLY A 6 3.79 -19.44 6.69
N TYR A 7 4.79 -18.57 6.63
CA TYR A 7 4.66 -17.17 7.04
C TYR A 7 4.94 -16.25 5.86
N HIS A 8 4.17 -15.19 5.74
CA HIS A 8 4.41 -14.12 4.80
C HIS A 8 4.63 -12.79 5.50
N PHE A 9 5.62 -12.03 5.03
CA PHE A 9 5.90 -10.67 5.48
C PHE A 9 5.67 -9.67 4.36
N HIS A 10 4.91 -8.61 4.66
CA HIS A 10 4.69 -7.47 3.78
C HIS A 10 5.55 -6.28 4.19
N GLY A 11 6.56 -5.91 3.41
CA GLY A 11 7.43 -4.77 3.70
C GLY A 11 7.01 -3.51 2.96
N TYR A 12 6.63 -2.47 3.68
CA TYR A 12 6.19 -1.21 3.09
C TYR A 12 6.48 -0.01 4.00
N GLN A 13 6.90 1.11 3.39
CA GLN A 13 6.98 2.43 4.00
C GLN A 13 6.36 3.47 3.05
N PRO A 14 5.46 4.34 3.53
CA PRO A 14 4.90 5.41 2.71
C PRO A 14 5.98 6.39 2.22
N GLY A 15 7.03 6.59 3.02
CA GLY A 15 8.00 7.64 2.83
C GLY A 15 7.88 8.70 3.91
N ASP A 16 8.65 9.76 3.77
CA ASP A 16 8.59 10.96 4.61
C ASP A 16 8.61 12.21 3.71
N ILE A 17 8.01 12.13 2.52
CA ILE A 17 8.06 13.20 1.52
C ILE A 17 7.16 14.35 1.97
N ILE A 18 7.75 15.55 2.09
CA ILE A 18 7.01 16.78 2.42
C ILE A 18 6.92 17.74 1.23
N TYR A 19 7.83 17.62 0.25
CA TYR A 19 7.83 18.45 -0.94
C TYR A 19 8.62 17.77 -2.06
N ILE A 20 8.00 17.63 -3.24
CA ILE A 20 8.64 17.07 -4.43
C ILE A 20 9.27 18.23 -5.21
N HIS A 21 10.57 18.15 -5.48
CA HIS A 21 11.31 19.18 -6.21
C HIS A 21 10.88 19.21 -7.67
N ASP A 22 10.97 20.37 -8.31
CA ASP A 22 10.80 20.50 -9.76
C ASP A 22 11.68 19.50 -10.52
N GLY A 23 11.14 18.96 -11.62
CA GLY A 23 11.87 18.03 -12.46
C GLY A 23 11.25 17.94 -13.85
N SER A 24 12.09 17.62 -14.84
CA SER A 24 11.67 17.48 -16.23
C SER A 24 10.83 16.22 -16.49
N GLY A 25 10.87 15.25 -15.57
CA GLY A 25 10.30 13.91 -15.76
C GLY A 25 11.23 12.94 -16.49
N TRP A 26 12.44 13.37 -16.86
CA TRP A 26 13.44 12.51 -17.47
C TRP A 26 14.19 11.65 -16.46
N ASP A 27 14.07 11.94 -15.17
CA ASP A 27 14.80 11.26 -14.10
C ASP A 27 13.82 10.88 -12.98
N PRO A 28 14.20 9.91 -12.13
CA PRO A 28 13.49 9.67 -10.87
C PRO A 28 13.25 10.96 -10.09
N ILE A 29 12.13 11.00 -9.35
CA ILE A 29 11.78 12.18 -8.55
C ILE A 29 12.84 12.46 -7.46
N LYS A 30 13.05 13.74 -7.19
CA LYS A 30 13.80 14.23 -6.02
C LYS A 30 12.84 14.95 -5.10
N TYR A 31 13.12 14.91 -3.80
CA TYR A 31 12.21 15.46 -2.80
C TYR A 31 12.94 15.85 -1.52
N SER A 32 12.30 16.76 -0.78
CA SER A 32 12.61 17.05 0.60
C SER A 32 11.85 16.08 1.50
N GLU A 33 12.55 15.56 2.50
CA GLU A 33 11.98 14.68 3.52
C GLU A 33 11.71 15.44 4.82
N ARG A 34 10.76 14.91 5.60
CA ARG A 34 10.54 15.30 6.99
C ARG A 34 11.82 15.13 7.81
N LEU A 35 11.97 16.01 8.80
CA LEU A 35 13.01 15.92 9.83
C LEU A 35 12.31 15.83 11.19
N SER A 36 12.08 14.60 11.62
CA SER A 36 11.39 14.19 12.83
C SER A 36 12.18 13.05 13.49
N PRO A 37 13.30 13.35 14.18
CA PRO A 37 14.21 12.33 14.67
C PRO A 37 13.50 11.30 15.55
N VAL A 38 13.79 10.03 15.27
CA VAL A 38 13.19 8.87 15.96
C VAL A 38 14.19 7.73 15.99
N SER A 39 14.01 6.85 16.97
CA SER A 39 14.77 5.60 17.08
C SER A 39 13.87 4.40 17.35
N LEU A 40 14.34 3.22 16.91
CA LEU A 40 13.77 1.91 17.21
C LEU A 40 14.78 1.09 18.01
N LYS A 41 14.31 0.39 19.03
CA LYS A 41 15.14 -0.53 19.80
C LYS A 41 14.98 -1.95 19.27
N ILE A 42 16.08 -2.54 18.81
CA ILE A 42 16.15 -3.90 18.26
C ILE A 42 17.18 -4.67 19.10
N ARG A 43 16.73 -5.66 19.87
CA ARG A 43 17.54 -6.29 20.94
C ARG A 43 18.14 -5.21 21.85
N ASP A 44 19.46 -5.14 21.94
CA ASP A 44 20.22 -4.16 22.73
C ASP A 44 20.70 -2.96 21.89
N ILE A 45 20.32 -2.87 20.61
CA ILE A 45 20.77 -1.84 19.68
C ILE A 45 19.68 -0.79 19.50
N GLU A 46 20.07 0.49 19.59
CA GLU A 46 19.23 1.62 19.21
C GLU A 46 19.54 2.02 17.76
N VAL A 47 18.56 1.84 16.87
CA VAL A 47 18.63 2.29 15.49
C VAL A 47 17.99 3.66 15.40
N LYS A 48 18.80 4.70 15.21
CA LYS A 48 18.34 6.10 15.14
C LYS A 48 18.54 6.73 13.76
N SER A 49 17.61 7.57 13.34
CA SER A 49 17.76 8.36 12.11
C SER A 49 17.00 9.70 12.17
N ARG A 50 16.96 10.40 11.03
CA ARG A 50 16.37 11.74 10.87
C ARG A 50 14.83 11.75 10.84
N ASN A 51 14.21 10.62 10.52
CA ASN A 51 12.77 10.44 10.37
C ASN A 51 12.44 8.94 10.45
N TRP A 52 11.15 8.60 10.35
CA TRP A 52 10.67 7.22 10.48
C TRP A 52 11.20 6.33 9.36
N THR A 53 11.01 6.74 8.10
CA THR A 53 11.41 5.94 6.94
C THR A 53 12.89 5.59 6.99
N ARG A 54 13.78 6.56 7.24
CA ARG A 54 15.22 6.28 7.31
C ARG A 54 15.62 5.45 8.53
N THR A 55 14.80 5.42 9.58
CA THR A 55 15.02 4.57 10.75
C THR A 55 14.65 3.13 10.43
N VAL A 56 13.47 2.92 9.82
CA VAL A 56 13.02 1.60 9.37
C VAL A 56 13.93 1.02 8.28
N ILE A 57 14.40 1.82 7.31
CA ILE A 57 15.34 1.35 6.27
C ILE A 57 16.62 0.78 6.91
N LYS A 58 17.15 1.41 7.96
CA LYS A 58 18.30 0.85 8.70
C LYS A 58 17.91 -0.41 9.48
N ALA A 59 16.70 -0.44 10.03
CA ALA A 59 16.19 -1.60 10.75
C ALA A 59 16.00 -2.83 9.85
N TYR A 60 15.75 -2.65 8.54
CA TYR A 60 15.63 -3.77 7.61
C TYR A 60 16.91 -4.59 7.44
N GLU A 61 18.10 -4.05 7.76
CA GLU A 61 19.34 -4.85 7.83
C GLU A 61 19.16 -6.00 8.83
N TYR A 62 18.57 -5.73 10.00
CA TYR A 62 18.34 -6.72 11.05
C TYR A 62 17.22 -7.71 10.71
N THR A 63 16.17 -7.28 10.01
CA THR A 63 15.14 -8.22 9.53
C THR A 63 15.72 -9.12 8.44
N SER A 64 16.52 -8.56 7.53
CA SER A 64 17.20 -9.32 6.48
C SER A 64 18.11 -10.39 7.08
N ASP A 65 18.95 -10.03 8.06
CA ASP A 65 19.82 -10.97 8.77
C ASP A 65 19.04 -12.09 9.47
N ALA A 66 17.93 -11.75 10.13
CA ALA A 66 17.10 -12.76 10.77
C ALA A 66 16.47 -13.71 9.74
N LEU A 67 15.92 -13.19 8.65
CA LEU A 67 15.32 -14.01 7.60
C LEU A 67 16.37 -14.86 6.85
N ASP A 68 17.60 -14.37 6.67
CA ASP A 68 18.68 -15.13 6.08
C ASP A 68 19.16 -16.29 6.97
N SER A 69 18.97 -16.19 8.29
CA SER A 69 19.29 -17.29 9.22
C SER A 69 18.32 -18.48 9.13
N LEU A 70 17.14 -18.30 8.54
CA LEU A 70 16.15 -19.36 8.35
C LEU A 70 16.61 -20.36 7.26
N LYS A 71 15.95 -21.50 7.17
CA LYS A 71 16.13 -22.41 6.02
C LYS A 71 15.55 -21.78 4.74
N SER A 72 16.19 -22.02 3.60
CA SER A 72 15.72 -21.49 2.31
C SER A 72 14.30 -21.97 1.98
N GLY A 73 13.47 -21.06 1.46
CA GLY A 73 12.09 -21.32 1.07
C GLY A 73 11.09 -21.41 2.22
N CYS A 74 11.46 -21.09 3.47
CA CYS A 74 10.55 -21.18 4.62
C CYS A 74 9.43 -20.13 4.63
N VAL A 75 9.73 -18.92 4.17
CA VAL A 75 8.81 -17.77 4.21
C VAL A 75 8.71 -17.12 2.83
N SER A 76 7.66 -16.33 2.63
CA SER A 76 7.53 -15.43 1.48
C SER A 76 7.58 -13.98 1.92
N VAL A 77 8.16 -13.11 1.09
CA VAL A 77 8.28 -11.68 1.36
C VAL A 77 7.91 -10.89 0.12
N ASP A 78 7.14 -9.84 0.30
CA ASP A 78 7.03 -8.76 -0.69
C ASP A 78 7.63 -7.47 -0.11
N PHE A 79 8.17 -6.62 -0.99
CA PHE A 79 8.57 -5.27 -0.68
C PHE A 79 7.87 -4.34 -1.64
N GLU A 80 7.10 -3.40 -1.13
CA GLU A 80 6.48 -2.39 -1.98
C GLU A 80 7.56 -1.68 -2.84
N PRO A 81 7.36 -1.56 -4.17
CA PRO A 81 8.39 -1.09 -5.10
C PRO A 81 9.08 0.23 -4.72
N PHE A 82 8.33 1.25 -4.28
CA PHE A 82 8.91 2.52 -3.88
C PHE A 82 9.67 2.43 -2.57
N THR A 83 9.24 1.57 -1.64
CA THR A 83 9.97 1.22 -0.42
C THR A 83 11.32 0.62 -0.76
N LEU A 84 11.37 -0.40 -1.63
CA LEU A 84 12.62 -1.03 -2.05
C LEU A 84 13.53 -0.03 -2.78
N TYR A 85 12.95 0.85 -3.59
CA TYR A 85 13.68 1.92 -4.26
C TYR A 85 14.23 2.97 -3.30
N MET A 86 13.49 3.35 -2.24
CA MET A 86 14.00 4.23 -1.17
C MET A 86 15.18 3.59 -0.43
N ILE A 87 15.14 2.27 -0.18
CA ILE A 87 16.28 1.53 0.39
C ILE A 87 17.48 1.65 -0.55
N LEU A 88 17.31 1.43 -1.87
CA LEU A 88 18.39 1.57 -2.86
C LEU A 88 19.02 2.96 -2.82
N ARG A 89 18.19 4.01 -2.82
CA ARG A 89 18.65 5.40 -2.86
C ARG A 89 19.35 5.85 -1.58
N TYR A 90 18.93 5.34 -0.42
CA TYR A 90 19.48 5.75 0.87
C TYR A 90 20.61 4.85 1.37
N LYS A 91 20.45 3.52 1.23
CA LYS A 91 21.34 2.47 1.74
C LYS A 91 21.50 1.34 0.72
N PRO A 92 22.27 1.56 -0.37
CA PRO A 92 22.43 0.56 -1.44
C PRO A 92 23.02 -0.78 -0.97
N LYS A 93 23.82 -0.79 0.12
CA LYS A 93 24.29 -2.03 0.77
C LYS A 93 23.12 -2.89 1.28
N ILE A 94 22.20 -2.28 2.03
CA ILE A 94 21.01 -2.96 2.57
C ILE A 94 20.11 -3.43 1.42
N TYR A 95 19.97 -2.62 0.37
CA TYR A 95 19.26 -3.06 -0.83
C TYR A 95 19.88 -4.32 -1.45
N GLY A 96 21.21 -4.36 -1.61
CA GLY A 96 21.90 -5.53 -2.16
C GLY A 96 21.71 -6.79 -1.31
N GLU A 97 21.70 -6.66 0.01
CA GLU A 97 21.41 -7.75 0.95
C GLU A 97 19.98 -8.26 0.81
N ILE A 98 19.00 -7.35 0.77
CA ILE A 98 17.58 -7.68 0.57
C ILE A 98 17.36 -8.33 -0.79
N VAL A 99 17.94 -7.79 -1.87
CA VAL A 99 17.89 -8.42 -3.20
C VAL A 99 18.51 -9.82 -3.18
N GLY A 100 19.63 -10.00 -2.48
CA GLY A 100 20.24 -11.32 -2.29
C GLY A 100 19.29 -12.30 -1.59
N LEU A 101 18.59 -11.85 -0.55
CA LEU A 101 17.57 -12.61 0.18
C LEU A 101 16.38 -12.98 -0.73
N LEU A 102 15.83 -12.01 -1.45
CA LEU A 102 14.67 -12.17 -2.36
C LEU A 102 14.96 -13.12 -3.53
N THR A 103 16.19 -13.11 -4.05
CA THR A 103 16.59 -13.98 -5.17
C THR A 103 16.88 -15.41 -4.72
N ASN A 104 17.53 -15.59 -3.57
CA ASN A 104 18.16 -16.88 -3.23
C ASN A 104 17.57 -17.59 -2.00
N LYS A 105 16.84 -16.88 -1.14
CA LYS A 105 16.50 -17.36 0.21
C LYS A 105 15.01 -17.47 0.47
N VAL A 106 14.25 -16.41 0.20
CA VAL A 106 12.82 -16.36 0.48
C VAL A 106 12.02 -16.40 -0.82
N GLU A 107 10.75 -16.80 -0.76
CA GLU A 107 9.89 -16.67 -1.93
C GLU A 107 9.47 -15.21 -2.10
N THR A 108 10.01 -14.56 -3.13
CA THR A 108 9.59 -13.21 -3.52
C THR A 108 8.16 -13.19 -4.05
N VAL A 109 7.34 -12.30 -3.49
CA VAL A 109 5.94 -12.07 -3.86
C VAL A 109 5.81 -10.66 -4.47
N PRO A 110 5.30 -10.52 -5.69
CA PRO A 110 4.92 -9.22 -6.24
C PRO A 110 3.83 -8.50 -5.43
N THR A 111 3.95 -7.18 -5.31
CA THR A 111 2.91 -6.29 -4.76
C THR A 111 2.74 -5.03 -5.60
N THR A 112 1.67 -4.30 -5.32
CA THR A 112 1.27 -3.08 -6.01
C THR A 112 2.13 -1.87 -5.60
N LEU A 113 2.61 -1.13 -6.59
CA LEU A 113 3.31 0.14 -6.39
C LEU A 113 2.45 1.12 -5.57
N PHE A 114 3.08 1.84 -4.65
CA PHE A 114 2.52 2.91 -3.82
C PHE A 114 1.39 2.49 -2.87
N HIS A 115 1.18 1.18 -2.66
CA HIS A 115 0.24 0.64 -1.67
C HIS A 115 -1.18 1.29 -1.64
N PRO A 116 -1.87 1.50 -2.77
CA PRO A 116 -3.24 2.01 -2.76
C PRO A 116 -4.26 0.91 -2.48
N ILE A 117 -5.43 1.27 -1.93
CA ILE A 117 -6.57 0.35 -1.94
C ILE A 117 -7.06 0.19 -3.38
N LEU A 118 -6.65 -0.88 -4.06
CA LEU A 118 -6.89 -1.05 -5.49
C LEU A 118 -8.38 -0.95 -5.87
N PRO A 119 -9.34 -1.59 -5.16
CA PRO A 119 -10.77 -1.43 -5.47
C PRO A 119 -11.29 0.01 -5.32
N HIS A 120 -10.56 0.89 -4.62
CA HIS A 120 -10.89 2.31 -4.52
C HIS A 120 -10.28 3.12 -5.66
N LEU A 121 -9.48 2.56 -6.57
CA LEU A 121 -9.01 3.25 -7.77
C LEU A 121 -9.90 2.95 -8.98
N SER A 122 -9.77 3.72 -10.06
CA SER A 122 -10.41 3.35 -11.32
C SER A 122 -9.65 2.19 -11.96
N ASN A 123 -10.33 1.42 -12.81
CA ASN A 123 -9.70 0.33 -13.57
C ASN A 123 -8.42 0.75 -14.30
N PHE A 124 -8.41 1.95 -14.90
CA PHE A 124 -7.27 2.44 -15.66
C PHE A 124 -5.99 2.50 -14.80
N GLU A 125 -6.10 3.08 -13.61
CA GLU A 125 -4.99 3.14 -12.65
C GLU A 125 -4.62 1.73 -12.16
N GLN A 126 -5.61 0.87 -11.87
CA GLN A 126 -5.37 -0.51 -11.44
C GLN A 126 -4.61 -1.34 -12.50
N GLU A 127 -4.95 -1.19 -13.79
CA GLU A 127 -4.28 -1.90 -14.89
C GLU A 127 -2.82 -1.47 -15.06
N ILE A 128 -2.53 -0.17 -14.95
CA ILE A 128 -1.15 0.33 -15.04
C ILE A 128 -0.33 -0.16 -13.83
N LEU A 129 -0.88 -0.02 -12.63
CA LEU A 129 -0.22 -0.49 -11.41
C LEU A 129 0.03 -2.00 -11.44
N ALA A 130 -0.93 -2.80 -11.87
CA ALA A 130 -0.78 -4.26 -11.94
C ALA A 130 0.31 -4.67 -12.93
N LYS A 131 0.33 -4.10 -14.13
CA LYS A 131 1.40 -4.37 -15.12
C LYS A 131 2.76 -3.89 -14.64
N ALA A 132 2.86 -2.68 -14.10
CA ALA A 132 4.09 -2.14 -13.54
C ALA A 132 4.61 -2.96 -12.34
N SER A 133 3.71 -3.59 -11.57
CA SER A 133 4.08 -4.49 -10.47
C SER A 133 4.85 -5.70 -11.01
N PHE A 134 4.33 -6.38 -12.03
CA PHE A 134 5.02 -7.53 -12.61
C PHE A 134 6.31 -7.13 -13.33
N ASP A 135 6.33 -5.96 -13.97
CA ASP A 135 7.52 -5.42 -14.62
C ASP A 135 8.66 -5.13 -13.62
N PHE A 136 8.36 -4.49 -12.49
CA PHE A 136 9.33 -4.23 -11.41
C PHE A 136 9.87 -5.53 -10.81
N TYR A 137 9.00 -6.53 -10.63
CA TYR A 137 9.39 -7.79 -10.01
C TYR A 137 10.01 -8.80 -10.98
N GLU A 138 10.05 -8.51 -12.28
CA GLU A 138 10.56 -9.42 -13.31
C GLU A 138 11.92 -10.05 -12.96
N PRO A 139 12.92 -9.33 -12.41
CA PRO A 139 14.21 -9.92 -12.01
C PRO A 139 14.09 -11.09 -11.02
N PHE A 140 13.04 -11.12 -10.20
CA PHE A 140 12.83 -12.13 -9.17
C PHE A 140 11.89 -13.27 -9.60
N ILE A 141 11.07 -13.04 -10.63
CA ILE A 141 9.95 -13.92 -10.98
C ILE A 141 9.96 -14.45 -12.41
N LYS A 142 10.87 -13.99 -13.27
CA LYS A 142 10.91 -14.33 -14.70
C LYS A 142 10.73 -15.82 -14.99
N GLU A 143 11.53 -16.67 -14.33
CA GLU A 143 11.53 -18.12 -14.53
C GLU A 143 10.41 -18.87 -13.78
N LYS A 144 9.60 -18.16 -12.97
CA LYS A 144 8.54 -18.76 -12.15
C LYS A 144 7.22 -18.83 -12.92
N LYS A 145 6.60 -20.02 -12.94
CA LYS A 145 5.26 -20.23 -13.53
C LYS A 145 4.11 -19.88 -12.59
N VAL A 146 4.32 -20.11 -11.29
CA VAL A 146 3.37 -19.78 -10.21
C VAL A 146 4.02 -18.73 -9.33
N VAL A 147 3.33 -17.64 -9.06
CA VAL A 147 3.81 -16.52 -8.22
C VAL A 147 2.75 -16.13 -7.19
N GLY A 148 3.17 -15.66 -6.03
CA GLY A 148 2.25 -14.98 -5.11
C GLY A 148 1.83 -13.63 -5.65
N TYR A 149 0.79 -13.02 -5.07
CA TYR A 149 0.53 -11.60 -5.23
C TYR A 149 -0.07 -11.04 -3.95
N TRP A 150 0.54 -9.96 -3.45
CA TRP A 150 0.05 -9.21 -2.30
C TRP A 150 -0.74 -7.99 -2.76
N LEU A 151 -2.05 -8.00 -2.47
CA LEU A 151 -2.88 -6.82 -2.64
C LEU A 151 -2.72 -5.94 -1.40
N PRO A 152 -2.55 -4.61 -1.54
CA PRO A 152 -2.53 -3.69 -0.41
C PRO A 152 -3.73 -3.90 0.51
N GLU A 153 -3.43 -4.14 1.79
CA GLU A 153 -4.40 -4.46 2.83
C GLU A 153 -5.28 -5.69 2.57
N ASN A 154 -4.86 -6.52 1.60
CA ASN A 154 -5.62 -7.61 1.01
C ASN A 154 -7.05 -7.21 0.56
N VAL A 155 -7.28 -5.92 0.31
CA VAL A 155 -8.58 -5.42 -0.15
C VAL A 155 -8.79 -5.85 -1.60
N VAL A 156 -9.74 -6.75 -1.81
CA VAL A 156 -9.93 -7.41 -3.10
C VAL A 156 -11.38 -7.36 -3.56
N THR A 157 -11.57 -7.27 -4.88
CA THR A 157 -12.84 -7.57 -5.54
C THR A 157 -12.58 -8.56 -6.67
N LYS A 158 -13.61 -9.25 -7.13
CA LYS A 158 -13.52 -10.09 -8.34
C LYS A 158 -12.95 -9.33 -9.53
N LYS A 159 -13.33 -8.07 -9.69
CA LYS A 159 -12.84 -7.20 -10.77
C LYS A 159 -11.36 -6.86 -10.63
N THR A 160 -10.91 -6.49 -9.44
CA THR A 160 -9.48 -6.21 -9.17
C THR A 160 -8.63 -7.47 -9.34
N ALA A 161 -9.10 -8.62 -8.85
CA ALA A 161 -8.41 -9.90 -9.04
C ALA A 161 -8.28 -10.27 -10.52
N LYS A 162 -9.31 -10.00 -11.35
CA LYS A 162 -9.23 -10.16 -12.80
C LYS A 162 -8.15 -9.26 -13.41
N ILE A 163 -8.14 -7.96 -13.09
CA ILE A 163 -7.15 -7.02 -13.62
C ILE A 163 -5.71 -7.48 -13.31
N VAL A 164 -5.46 -7.93 -12.08
CA VAL A 164 -4.15 -8.46 -11.68
C VAL A 164 -3.83 -9.75 -12.44
N ALA A 165 -4.76 -10.70 -12.50
CA ALA A 165 -4.58 -11.96 -13.22
C ALA A 165 -4.38 -11.78 -14.73
N ASP A 166 -4.98 -10.77 -15.34
CA ASP A 166 -4.82 -10.44 -16.76
C ASP A 166 -3.50 -9.72 -17.07
N SER A 167 -2.84 -9.17 -16.06
CA SER A 167 -1.57 -8.44 -16.20
C SER A 167 -0.34 -9.35 -16.28
N THR A 168 -0.53 -10.68 -16.22
CA THR A 168 0.55 -11.66 -16.34
C THR A 168 0.05 -12.96 -16.99
N GLU A 169 0.99 -13.72 -17.57
CA GLU A 169 0.77 -15.10 -18.02
C GLU A 169 0.98 -16.13 -16.91
N LYS A 170 1.54 -15.70 -15.77
CA LYS A 170 1.84 -16.56 -14.61
C LYS A 170 0.55 -16.90 -13.87
N GLU A 171 0.53 -18.08 -13.25
CA GLU A 171 -0.53 -18.44 -12.32
C GLU A 171 -0.33 -17.72 -10.98
N ILE A 172 -1.40 -17.18 -10.42
CA ILE A 172 -1.33 -16.32 -9.23
C ILE A 172 -1.82 -17.06 -7.99
N VAL A 173 -1.10 -16.91 -6.88
CA VAL A 173 -1.56 -17.23 -5.53
C VAL A 173 -1.87 -15.94 -4.79
N PHE A 174 -3.16 -15.62 -4.62
CA PHE A 174 -3.57 -14.47 -3.81
C PHE A 174 -3.40 -14.80 -2.33
N LEU A 175 -2.59 -13.99 -1.66
CA LEU A 175 -2.34 -14.05 -0.23
C LEU A 175 -3.33 -13.10 0.46
N LEU A 176 -4.27 -13.68 1.20
CA LEU A 176 -5.44 -13.00 1.79
C LEU A 176 -5.57 -13.35 3.28
N ASP A 177 -6.71 -13.00 3.87
CA ASP A 177 -7.15 -13.40 5.22
C ASP A 177 -8.32 -14.40 5.15
N GLU A 178 -8.34 -15.40 6.03
CA GLU A 178 -9.39 -16.41 5.98
C GLU A 178 -10.78 -15.80 6.19
N ARG A 179 -10.88 -14.69 6.95
CA ARG A 179 -12.12 -13.95 7.19
C ARG A 179 -12.76 -13.42 5.90
N GLN A 180 -12.03 -13.39 4.79
CA GLN A 180 -12.53 -12.96 3.48
C GLN A 180 -13.32 -14.06 2.75
N PHE A 181 -13.21 -15.33 3.15
CA PHE A 181 -13.84 -16.45 2.46
C PHE A 181 -15.37 -16.51 2.66
N VAL A 182 -16.10 -16.77 1.57
CA VAL A 182 -17.55 -16.93 1.52
C VAL A 182 -17.95 -18.20 0.75
N GLY A 183 -19.16 -18.69 1.01
CA GLY A 183 -19.76 -19.82 0.29
C GLY A 183 -19.36 -21.22 0.81
N LEU A 184 -18.45 -21.30 1.79
CA LEU A 184 -18.10 -22.52 2.50
C LEU A 184 -18.02 -22.26 4.01
N HIS A 185 -18.20 -23.30 4.82
CA HIS A 185 -17.97 -23.20 6.25
C HIS A 185 -16.46 -23.19 6.53
N TYR A 186 -15.96 -22.27 7.37
CA TYR A 186 -14.51 -22.01 7.56
C TYR A 186 -13.62 -23.28 7.67
N PRO A 187 -13.89 -24.24 8.57
CA PRO A 187 -13.18 -25.51 8.63
C PRO A 187 -13.04 -26.29 7.32
N GLN A 188 -13.95 -26.16 6.35
CA GLN A 188 -13.90 -26.88 5.07
C GLN A 188 -12.84 -26.29 4.12
N ALA A 189 -12.55 -24.99 4.22
CA ALA A 189 -11.55 -24.32 3.39
C ALA A 189 -10.18 -24.23 4.06
N LYS A 190 -10.10 -24.39 5.39
CA LYS A 190 -8.86 -24.21 6.15
C LYS A 190 -7.75 -25.16 5.69
N PHE A 191 -6.56 -24.58 5.52
CA PHE A 191 -5.28 -25.25 5.27
C PHE A 191 -5.16 -26.07 3.96
N SER A 192 -6.19 -26.07 3.11
CA SER A 192 -6.18 -26.72 1.81
C SER A 192 -5.67 -25.78 0.72
N CYS A 193 -5.19 -26.35 -0.38
CA CYS A 193 -4.91 -25.59 -1.60
C CYS A 193 -6.21 -25.28 -2.35
N ASN A 194 -6.78 -24.11 -2.07
CA ASN A 194 -8.02 -23.65 -2.68
C ASN A 194 -7.76 -22.81 -3.93
N THR A 195 -8.74 -22.78 -4.82
CA THR A 195 -8.76 -21.91 -6.00
C THR A 195 -9.80 -20.81 -5.87
N TYR A 196 -9.60 -19.70 -6.57
CA TYR A 196 -10.48 -18.55 -6.65
C TYR A 196 -10.67 -18.15 -8.12
N LYS A 197 -11.94 -18.04 -8.54
CA LYS A 197 -12.27 -17.68 -9.93
C LYS A 197 -12.27 -16.17 -10.10
N CYS A 198 -11.21 -15.66 -10.72
CA CYS A 198 -11.01 -14.28 -11.16
C CYS A 198 -11.73 -14.02 -12.48
N ASP A 199 -13.03 -14.31 -12.50
CA ASP A 199 -13.87 -14.33 -13.71
C ASP A 199 -13.57 -15.48 -14.68
N ASP A 200 -12.84 -15.26 -15.77
CA ASP A 200 -12.44 -16.26 -16.76
C ASP A 200 -11.13 -16.97 -16.40
N LYS A 201 -10.29 -16.36 -15.55
CA LYS A 201 -9.07 -16.98 -15.00
C LYS A 201 -9.30 -17.61 -13.63
N ILE A 202 -8.46 -18.58 -13.28
CA ILE A 202 -8.40 -19.16 -11.94
C ILE A 202 -7.05 -18.83 -11.31
N GLY A 203 -7.09 -18.25 -10.11
CA GLY A 203 -5.95 -18.15 -9.20
C GLY A 203 -6.07 -19.16 -8.06
N TYR A 204 -4.99 -19.33 -7.30
CA TYR A 204 -4.99 -19.99 -6.01
C TYR A 204 -5.20 -18.94 -4.92
N VAL A 205 -5.64 -19.38 -3.74
CA VAL A 205 -5.86 -18.46 -2.62
C VAL A 205 -5.57 -19.13 -1.27
N PHE A 206 -4.89 -18.37 -0.41
CA PHE A 206 -4.66 -18.72 0.99
C PHE A 206 -5.10 -17.57 1.88
N GLY A 207 -5.79 -17.91 2.96
CA GLY A 207 -6.26 -16.95 3.95
C GLY A 207 -5.48 -17.13 5.24
N ARG A 208 -4.82 -16.07 5.74
CA ARG A 208 -4.09 -16.11 7.00
C ARG A 208 -5.05 -16.36 8.17
N ASP A 209 -4.57 -17.04 9.21
CA ASP A 209 -5.22 -17.02 10.54
C ASP A 209 -4.83 -15.71 11.25
N HIS A 210 -5.74 -14.74 11.27
CA HIS A 210 -5.48 -13.41 11.83
C HIS A 210 -5.15 -13.45 13.32
N GLN A 211 -5.83 -14.30 14.11
CA GLN A 211 -5.67 -14.30 15.56
C GLN A 211 -4.25 -14.72 15.94
N LEU A 212 -3.74 -15.75 15.26
CA LEU A 212 -2.39 -16.24 15.51
C LEU A 212 -1.31 -15.34 14.91
N SER A 213 -1.58 -14.75 13.74
CA SER A 213 -0.68 -13.76 13.14
C SER A 213 -0.49 -12.55 14.05
N ASP A 214 -1.61 -11.97 14.52
CA ASP A 214 -1.63 -10.80 15.38
C ASP A 214 -1.08 -11.12 16.78
N ALA A 215 -1.25 -12.35 17.27
CA ALA A 215 -0.64 -12.76 18.54
C ALA A 215 0.90 -12.74 18.52
N PHE A 216 1.48 -13.01 17.37
CA PHE A 216 2.91 -12.80 17.14
C PHE A 216 3.24 -11.31 16.99
N ALA A 217 2.58 -10.61 16.06
CA ALA A 217 2.90 -9.23 15.69
C ALA A 217 2.79 -8.24 16.86
N PHE A 218 1.76 -8.42 17.70
CA PHE A 218 1.47 -7.57 18.86
C PHE A 218 1.91 -8.19 20.19
N ASN A 219 2.72 -9.24 20.14
CA ASN A 219 3.36 -9.86 21.30
C ASN A 219 2.39 -10.29 22.43
N THR A 220 1.25 -10.88 22.08
CA THR A 220 0.23 -11.30 23.07
C THR A 220 0.37 -12.76 23.52
N LEU A 221 1.08 -13.59 22.76
CA LEU A 221 1.49 -14.95 23.14
C LEU A 221 3.01 -15.07 23.19
N ASP A 222 3.54 -15.84 24.12
CA ASP A 222 4.96 -16.21 24.14
C ASP A 222 5.27 -17.31 23.10
N VAL A 223 6.54 -17.70 22.99
CA VAL A 223 6.98 -18.70 22.00
C VAL A 223 6.28 -20.05 22.21
N GLU A 224 6.13 -20.53 23.45
CA GLU A 224 5.46 -21.81 23.72
C GLU A 224 3.98 -21.76 23.37
N GLY A 225 3.31 -20.65 23.68
CA GLY A 225 1.93 -20.40 23.29
C GLY A 225 1.74 -20.39 21.78
N LEU A 226 2.66 -19.74 21.04
CA LEU A 226 2.65 -19.72 19.57
C LEU A 226 2.90 -21.12 18.97
N VAL A 227 3.86 -21.88 19.51
CA VAL A 227 4.11 -23.28 19.09
C VAL A 227 2.88 -24.14 19.32
N ARG A 228 2.30 -24.08 20.52
CA ARG A 228 1.11 -24.84 20.90
C ARG A 228 -0.10 -24.48 20.02
N ALA A 229 -0.28 -23.19 19.74
CA ALA A 229 -1.36 -22.71 18.90
C ALA A 229 -1.31 -23.33 17.49
N VAL A 230 -0.11 -23.53 16.91
CA VAL A 230 0.08 -24.21 15.62
C VAL A 230 -0.08 -25.72 15.76
N VAL A 231 0.73 -26.36 16.61
CA VAL A 231 0.88 -27.84 16.66
C VAL A 231 -0.37 -28.53 17.20
N GLU A 232 -1.04 -27.94 18.19
CA GLU A 232 -2.24 -28.51 18.80
C GLU A 232 -3.50 -27.82 18.29
N GLY A 233 -3.47 -26.49 18.19
CA GLY A 233 -4.66 -25.70 17.90
C GLY A 233 -5.11 -25.70 16.44
N ARG A 234 -4.23 -26.06 15.50
CA ARG A 234 -4.51 -26.07 14.05
C ARG A 234 -4.21 -27.42 13.39
N ILE A 235 -4.22 -28.50 14.17
CA ILE A 235 -4.07 -29.85 13.64
C ILE A 235 -5.32 -30.30 12.87
N ASP A 236 -5.12 -30.85 11.69
CA ASP A 236 -6.16 -31.56 10.93
C ASP A 236 -5.91 -33.06 11.05
N VAL A 237 -6.56 -33.68 12.04
CA VAL A 237 -6.38 -35.11 12.36
C VAL A 237 -6.75 -36.02 11.17
N PHE A 238 -7.70 -35.60 10.33
CA PHE A 238 -8.09 -36.38 9.16
C PHE A 238 -6.99 -36.36 8.10
N LYS A 239 -6.43 -35.19 7.81
CA LYS A 239 -5.32 -35.05 6.86
C LYS A 239 -4.02 -35.68 7.36
N GLU A 240 -3.74 -35.64 8.67
CA GLU A 240 -2.63 -36.39 9.28
C GLU A 240 -2.78 -37.90 9.04
N ASN A 241 -3.95 -38.47 9.36
CA ASN A 241 -4.21 -39.91 9.17
C ASN A 241 -4.19 -40.31 7.69
N SER A 242 -4.65 -39.43 6.81
CA SER A 242 -4.68 -39.64 5.36
C SER A 242 -3.36 -39.30 4.66
N LYS A 243 -2.35 -38.85 5.42
CA LYS A 243 -1.02 -38.49 4.90
C LYS A 243 -1.04 -37.36 3.86
N ILE A 244 -1.97 -36.42 4.02
CA ILE A 244 -2.17 -35.29 3.10
C ILE A 244 -1.56 -34.04 3.70
N PRO A 245 -0.53 -33.44 3.09
CA PRO A 245 0.02 -32.18 3.57
C PRO A 245 -1.01 -31.04 3.55
N TYR A 246 -1.00 -30.19 4.58
CA TYR A 246 -1.86 -29.01 4.70
C TYR A 246 -1.09 -27.86 5.31
N LEU A 247 -1.42 -26.62 4.92
CA LEU A 247 -0.62 -25.45 5.26
C LEU A 247 -1.36 -24.55 6.25
N VAL A 248 -0.78 -24.40 7.45
CA VAL A 248 -1.13 -23.29 8.34
C VAL A 248 -0.39 -22.05 7.83
N TYR A 249 -1.14 -21.17 7.16
CA TYR A 249 -0.65 -19.94 6.58
C TYR A 249 -0.92 -18.76 7.52
N LEU A 250 0.11 -17.95 7.78
CA LEU A 250 0.06 -16.72 8.56
C LEU A 250 0.71 -15.57 7.79
N ALA A 251 0.33 -14.33 8.11
CA ALA A 251 0.96 -13.16 7.52
C ALA A 251 0.89 -11.93 8.42
N SER A 252 1.90 -11.07 8.34
CA SER A 252 1.98 -9.77 9.03
C SER A 252 2.87 -8.82 8.24
N ASP A 253 2.86 -7.55 8.62
CA ASP A 253 3.85 -6.59 8.13
C ASP A 253 5.26 -7.06 8.50
N LEU A 254 6.25 -6.80 7.64
CA LEU A 254 7.66 -7.10 7.92
C LEU A 254 8.14 -6.32 9.16
N GLU A 255 7.59 -5.12 9.35
CA GLU A 255 7.81 -4.23 10.48
C GLU A 255 7.30 -4.83 11.80
N ALA A 256 6.45 -5.86 11.77
CA ALA A 256 6.07 -6.60 12.97
C ALA A 256 7.27 -7.32 13.63
N LEU A 257 8.35 -7.57 12.87
CA LEU A 257 9.62 -8.05 13.41
C LEU A 257 10.41 -6.97 14.18
N LEU A 258 9.95 -5.72 14.11
CA LEU A 258 10.57 -4.53 14.70
C LEU A 258 9.69 -3.87 15.77
N SER A 259 8.49 -4.42 16.04
CA SER A 259 7.49 -3.81 16.93
C SER A 259 7.92 -3.77 18.39
N ASN A 260 8.86 -4.64 18.80
CA ASN A 260 9.55 -4.58 20.08
C ASN A 260 10.94 -5.24 19.99
N PRO A 261 11.84 -5.03 20.97
CA PRO A 261 13.22 -5.49 20.88
C PRO A 261 13.41 -7.01 20.76
N GLN A 262 12.43 -7.83 21.12
CA GLN A 262 12.53 -9.29 21.17
C GLN A 262 11.89 -10.00 19.97
N GLN A 263 11.22 -9.28 19.06
CA GLN A 263 10.42 -9.91 17.99
C GLN A 263 11.23 -10.80 17.05
N LEU A 264 12.45 -10.38 16.68
CA LEU A 264 13.34 -11.17 15.82
C LEU A 264 13.63 -12.53 16.46
N ASP A 265 14.13 -12.53 17.70
CA ASP A 265 14.48 -13.77 18.42
C ASP A 265 13.24 -14.62 18.69
N LYS A 266 12.10 -13.99 18.97
CA LYS A 266 10.83 -14.67 19.15
C LYS A 266 10.41 -15.42 17.89
N PHE A 267 10.51 -14.80 16.71
CA PHE A 267 10.16 -15.44 15.44
C PHE A 267 11.09 -16.62 15.11
N LEU A 268 12.40 -16.42 15.26
CA LEU A 268 13.40 -17.47 15.02
C LEU A 268 13.19 -18.68 15.93
N ASN A 269 12.99 -18.45 17.23
CA ASN A 269 12.72 -19.50 18.20
C ASN A 269 11.39 -20.21 17.94
N TRP A 270 10.36 -19.47 17.50
CA TRP A 270 9.08 -20.05 17.14
C TRP A 270 9.22 -21.01 15.96
N VAL A 271 9.85 -20.56 14.87
CA VAL A 271 10.10 -21.39 13.67
C VAL A 271 10.93 -22.63 14.02
N SER A 272 12.05 -22.46 14.73
CA SER A 272 12.92 -23.58 15.13
C SER A 272 12.18 -24.63 15.97
N LYS A 273 11.36 -24.20 16.95
CA LYS A 273 10.58 -25.14 17.77
C LYS A 273 9.46 -25.83 17.00
N LEU A 274 8.87 -25.21 15.98
CA LEU A 274 7.92 -25.89 15.10
C LEU A 274 8.61 -27.02 14.32
N GLU A 275 9.82 -26.78 13.80
CA GLU A 275 10.61 -27.80 13.11
C GLU A 275 11.00 -28.95 14.06
N GLU A 276 11.40 -28.66 15.31
CA GLU A 276 11.67 -29.68 16.34
C GLU A 276 10.45 -30.56 16.65
N ARG A 277 9.24 -29.99 16.54
CA ARG A 277 7.96 -30.72 16.67
C ARG A 277 7.55 -31.46 15.38
N GLY A 278 8.36 -31.40 14.33
CA GLY A 278 8.14 -32.11 13.08
C GLY A 278 7.12 -31.45 12.14
N VAL A 279 6.89 -30.14 12.29
CA VAL A 279 6.14 -29.30 11.35
C VAL A 279 7.15 -28.68 10.37
N GLU A 280 7.06 -29.04 9.08
CA GLU A 280 7.94 -28.47 8.05
C GLU A 280 7.52 -27.03 7.74
N THR A 281 8.49 -26.11 7.74
CA THR A 281 8.30 -24.74 7.29
C THR A 281 8.52 -24.60 5.79
N ILE A 282 7.54 -24.03 5.11
CA ILE A 282 7.51 -23.88 3.65
C ILE A 282 6.64 -22.68 3.28
N ASN A 283 7.11 -21.87 2.36
CA ASN A 283 6.33 -20.75 1.84
C ASN A 283 5.09 -21.22 1.07
N THR A 284 4.07 -20.37 1.02
CA THR A 284 2.76 -20.71 0.45
C THR A 284 2.81 -21.03 -1.03
N VAL A 285 3.65 -20.35 -1.82
CA VAL A 285 3.74 -20.55 -3.27
C VAL A 285 4.38 -21.90 -3.59
N GLU A 286 5.46 -22.26 -2.87
CA GLU A 286 6.12 -23.55 -3.01
C GLU A 286 5.22 -24.70 -2.57
N PHE A 287 4.40 -24.51 -1.52
CA PHE A 287 3.38 -25.49 -1.14
C PHE A 287 2.41 -25.79 -2.30
N VAL A 288 1.95 -24.76 -3.02
CA VAL A 288 1.12 -24.93 -4.22
C VAL A 288 1.89 -25.67 -5.32
N ARG A 289 3.15 -25.28 -5.60
CA ARG A 289 3.98 -25.94 -6.62
C ARG A 289 4.16 -27.44 -6.33
N LYS A 290 4.49 -27.81 -5.09
CA LYS A 290 4.65 -29.22 -4.67
C LYS A 290 3.36 -30.03 -4.80
N LYS A 291 2.21 -29.44 -4.46
CA LYS A 291 0.90 -30.08 -4.67
C LYS A 291 0.61 -30.30 -6.16
N LYS A 292 0.82 -29.27 -7.00
CA LYS A 292 0.62 -29.35 -8.45
C LYS A 292 1.55 -30.35 -9.14
N ASN A 293 2.79 -30.46 -8.68
CA ASN A 293 3.78 -31.39 -9.22
C ASN A 293 3.59 -32.84 -8.73
N GLY A 294 2.62 -33.09 -7.84
CA GLY A 294 2.36 -34.41 -7.26
C GLY A 294 3.38 -34.84 -6.20
N GLU A 295 4.25 -33.93 -5.73
CA GLU A 295 5.19 -34.20 -4.64
C GLU A 295 4.46 -34.29 -3.28
N TYR A 296 3.40 -33.50 -3.11
CA TYR A 296 2.50 -33.60 -1.97
C TYR A 296 1.18 -34.25 -2.37
N LEU A 297 0.76 -35.25 -1.60
CA LEU A 297 -0.54 -35.90 -1.79
C LEU A 297 -1.66 -34.87 -1.65
N CYS A 298 -2.64 -34.92 -2.55
CA CYS A 298 -3.79 -34.03 -2.59
C CYS A 298 -5.06 -34.76 -2.13
N LEU A 299 -6.03 -34.02 -1.57
CA LEU A 299 -7.42 -34.46 -1.61
C LEU A 299 -7.89 -34.53 -3.07
N GLU A 300 -8.93 -35.32 -3.34
CA GLU A 300 -9.54 -35.38 -4.67
C GLU A 300 -10.01 -33.99 -5.10
N GLY A 301 -9.44 -33.47 -6.20
CA GLY A 301 -9.74 -32.13 -6.71
C GLY A 301 -9.00 -30.97 -6.04
N GLU A 302 -8.16 -31.19 -5.02
CA GLU A 302 -7.36 -30.12 -4.38
C GLU A 302 -6.37 -29.48 -5.38
N CYS A 303 -6.14 -28.16 -5.25
CA CYS A 303 -5.43 -27.34 -6.24
C CYS A 303 -6.06 -27.30 -7.66
N SER A 304 -7.35 -27.60 -7.81
CA SER A 304 -8.07 -27.50 -9.09
C SER A 304 -9.31 -26.60 -8.99
N GLU A 305 -10.00 -26.37 -10.12
CA GLU A 305 -11.27 -25.64 -10.14
C GLU A 305 -12.37 -26.28 -9.27
N HIS A 306 -12.25 -27.58 -8.96
CA HIS A 306 -13.18 -28.28 -8.08
C HIS A 306 -13.03 -27.86 -6.61
N PHE A 307 -11.84 -27.35 -6.22
CA PHE A 307 -11.54 -26.84 -4.87
C PHE A 307 -11.70 -25.33 -4.77
N ARG A 308 -12.79 -24.82 -5.34
CA ARG A 308 -13.03 -23.39 -5.41
C ARG A 308 -13.64 -22.84 -4.12
N VAL A 309 -13.05 -21.76 -3.61
CA VAL A 309 -13.65 -20.87 -2.62
C VAL A 309 -14.09 -19.56 -3.30
N ASN A 310 -15.01 -18.83 -2.68
CA ASN A 310 -15.30 -17.46 -3.07
C ASN A 310 -14.73 -16.50 -2.03
N VAL A 311 -14.45 -15.27 -2.45
CA VAL A 311 -13.93 -14.20 -1.61
C VAL A 311 -14.94 -13.06 -1.62
N LYS A 312 -15.24 -12.46 -0.45
CA LYS A 312 -16.16 -11.33 -0.34
C LYS A 312 -15.54 -10.09 -0.99
N ASP A 313 -16.26 -9.48 -1.93
CA ASP A 313 -15.82 -8.21 -2.53
C ASP A 313 -15.65 -7.13 -1.44
N TYR A 314 -14.56 -6.37 -1.54
CA TYR A 314 -14.10 -5.35 -0.60
C TYR A 314 -13.68 -5.87 0.78
N SER A 315 -13.64 -7.18 1.02
CA SER A 315 -13.03 -7.73 2.24
C SER A 315 -11.53 -7.52 2.27
N SER A 316 -10.93 -7.56 3.46
CA SER A 316 -9.52 -7.20 3.72
C SER A 316 -8.93 -8.02 4.87
N TRP A 317 -7.64 -7.86 5.15
CA TRP A 317 -6.99 -8.50 6.29
C TRP A 317 -6.99 -7.68 7.60
N SER A 318 -7.39 -6.41 7.54
CA SER A 318 -7.11 -5.41 8.59
C SER A 318 -8.28 -4.47 8.91
N ASP A 319 -9.50 -4.78 8.44
CA ASP A 319 -10.71 -3.98 8.73
C ASP A 319 -11.02 -3.84 10.24
N TYR A 320 -11.92 -2.93 10.59
CA TYR A 320 -12.51 -2.84 11.94
C TYR A 320 -13.44 -4.03 12.21
N TYR A 321 -12.86 -5.18 12.56
CA TYR A 321 -13.57 -6.43 12.73
C TYR A 321 -14.62 -6.40 13.86
N ASP A 322 -14.44 -5.55 14.87
CA ASP A 322 -15.42 -5.29 15.93
C ASP A 322 -16.74 -4.69 15.42
N LEU A 323 -16.72 -4.08 14.23
CA LEU A 323 -17.90 -3.51 13.56
C LEU A 323 -18.51 -4.45 12.50
N SER A 324 -17.92 -5.63 12.29
CA SER A 324 -18.44 -6.65 11.39
C SER A 324 -19.82 -7.14 11.85
N ILE A 325 -20.74 -7.30 10.92
CA ILE A 325 -22.08 -7.85 11.19
C ILE A 325 -22.31 -9.23 10.57
N ASP A 326 -21.41 -9.69 9.70
CA ASP A 326 -21.50 -10.96 8.98
C ASP A 326 -20.36 -11.94 9.33
N GLY A 327 -19.55 -11.59 10.34
CA GLY A 327 -18.40 -12.35 10.78
C GLY A 327 -17.19 -12.25 9.85
N ARG A 328 -17.22 -11.36 8.85
CA ARG A 328 -16.18 -11.15 7.83
C ARG A 328 -15.68 -9.72 7.83
N THR A 329 -14.55 -9.51 7.18
CA THR A 329 -14.01 -8.16 6.96
C THR A 329 -14.68 -7.49 5.75
N SER A 330 -14.56 -6.17 5.68
CA SER A 330 -14.85 -5.32 4.52
C SER A 330 -13.70 -4.31 4.40
N ASP A 331 -14.02 -3.09 3.98
CA ASP A 331 -13.13 -1.95 3.75
C ASP A 331 -13.63 -0.73 4.55
N ILE A 332 -14.39 -0.98 5.63
CA ILE A 332 -14.99 0.03 6.49
C ILE A 332 -13.90 0.97 6.99
N ARG A 333 -12.73 0.43 7.33
CA ARG A 333 -11.56 1.19 7.75
C ARG A 333 -11.22 2.33 6.80
N TRP A 334 -11.10 2.08 5.50
CA TRP A 334 -10.64 3.08 4.53
C TRP A 334 -11.76 3.88 3.88
N MET A 335 -13.01 3.42 3.97
CA MET A 335 -14.18 4.15 3.46
C MET A 335 -14.86 4.99 4.54
N GLY A 336 -14.73 4.64 5.82
CA GLY A 336 -15.51 5.21 6.91
C GLY A 336 -16.99 4.81 6.88
N VAL A 337 -17.37 3.88 6.01
CA VAL A 337 -18.76 3.47 5.75
C VAL A 337 -18.85 1.95 5.82
N ARG A 338 -19.78 1.43 6.62
CA ARG A 338 -20.10 0.01 6.64
C ARG A 338 -21.04 -0.33 5.50
N ARG A 339 -20.62 -1.21 4.60
CA ARG A 339 -21.32 -1.47 3.33
C ARG A 339 -22.66 -2.15 3.52
N GLU A 340 -22.78 -3.01 4.54
CA GLU A 340 -23.96 -3.85 4.74
C GLU A 340 -25.21 -3.05 5.12
N ASP A 341 -25.07 -1.93 5.82
CA ASP A 341 -26.17 -1.03 6.19
C ASP A 341 -25.99 0.41 5.68
N GLY A 342 -24.91 0.67 4.92
CA GLY A 342 -24.60 1.96 4.31
C GLY A 342 -24.21 3.06 5.29
N LYS A 343 -23.98 2.73 6.57
CA LYS A 343 -23.83 3.72 7.64
C LYS A 343 -22.39 4.19 7.83
N VAL A 344 -22.24 5.48 8.05
CA VAL A 344 -20.97 6.11 8.44
C VAL A 344 -20.66 5.78 9.88
N ILE A 345 -19.43 5.33 10.13
CA ILE A 345 -18.97 4.88 11.45
C ILE A 345 -18.20 5.97 12.20
N ASN A 346 -17.96 5.72 13.49
CA ASN A 346 -17.00 6.47 14.31
C ASN A 346 -15.92 5.53 14.86
N ARG A 347 -14.79 6.08 15.29
CA ARG A 347 -13.73 5.38 16.03
C ARG A 347 -13.25 6.21 17.22
N ILE A 348 -12.64 5.56 18.19
CA ILE A 348 -12.06 6.24 19.36
C ILE A 348 -10.66 6.74 19.01
N TYR A 349 -10.43 8.03 19.18
CA TYR A 349 -9.14 8.70 19.08
C TYR A 349 -8.96 9.63 20.28
N ASN A 350 -7.82 9.55 20.98
CA ASN A 350 -7.53 10.33 22.20
C ASN A 350 -8.69 10.34 23.22
N GLY A 351 -9.32 9.18 23.41
CA GLY A 351 -10.43 8.99 24.36
C GLY A 351 -11.79 9.55 23.91
N GLN A 352 -11.90 10.10 22.71
CA GLN A 352 -13.13 10.67 22.15
C GLN A 352 -13.57 9.93 20.88
N LYS A 353 -14.87 9.92 20.60
CA LYS A 353 -15.39 9.39 19.33
C LYS A 353 -15.17 10.41 18.22
N LEU A 354 -14.59 9.95 17.12
CA LEU A 354 -14.30 10.72 15.92
C LEU A 354 -15.04 10.11 14.73
N SER A 355 -15.84 10.93 14.03
CA SER A 355 -16.49 10.48 12.79
C SER A 355 -15.45 10.11 11.74
N GLN A 356 -15.69 9.01 11.02
CA GLN A 356 -14.84 8.55 9.92
C GLN A 356 -15.31 9.07 8.55
N LEU A 357 -16.28 10.00 8.53
CA LEU A 357 -16.85 10.58 7.29
C LEU A 357 -15.79 11.20 6.37
N TRP A 358 -14.72 11.77 6.95
CA TRP A 358 -13.61 12.35 6.20
C TRP A 358 -12.93 11.35 5.26
N LYS A 359 -12.91 10.05 5.58
CA LYS A 359 -12.32 9.00 4.73
C LYS A 359 -13.11 8.81 3.44
N TYR A 360 -14.44 8.89 3.52
CA TYR A 360 -15.32 8.84 2.35
C TYR A 360 -15.05 10.04 1.43
N ALA A 361 -15.03 11.25 2.00
CA ALA A 361 -14.77 12.48 1.26
C ALA A 361 -13.38 12.50 0.62
N PHE A 362 -12.35 12.08 1.37
CA PHE A 362 -10.98 11.95 0.87
C PHE A 362 -10.89 10.96 -0.28
N THR A 363 -11.50 9.78 -0.14
CA THR A 363 -11.53 8.78 -1.21
C THR A 363 -12.22 9.34 -2.44
N LYS A 364 -13.40 9.95 -2.29
CA LYS A 364 -14.17 10.54 -3.40
C LYS A 364 -13.42 11.67 -4.09
N LEU A 365 -12.76 12.54 -3.33
CA LEU A 365 -11.92 13.60 -3.88
C LEU A 365 -10.78 13.03 -4.71
N PHE A 366 -10.01 12.09 -4.17
CA PHE A 366 -8.89 11.48 -4.90
C PHE A 366 -9.36 10.73 -6.16
N ARG A 367 -10.57 10.14 -6.19
CA ARG A 367 -11.15 9.63 -7.45
C ARG A 367 -11.34 10.71 -8.51
N GLU A 368 -11.69 11.92 -8.11
CA GLU A 368 -11.88 13.05 -9.01
C GLU A 368 -10.51 13.57 -9.49
N LEU A 369 -9.57 13.80 -8.56
CA LEU A 369 -8.21 14.26 -8.88
C LEU A 369 -7.46 13.30 -9.82
N ASN A 370 -7.51 11.99 -9.53
CA ASN A 370 -6.87 10.97 -10.37
C ASN A 370 -7.42 10.99 -11.79
N ARG A 371 -8.73 11.17 -11.94
CA ARG A 371 -9.36 11.26 -13.27
C ARG A 371 -8.96 12.54 -13.99
N SER A 372 -8.93 13.68 -13.30
CA SER A 372 -8.55 14.96 -13.89
C SER A 372 -7.10 14.92 -14.40
N ILE A 373 -6.18 14.31 -13.65
CA ILE A 373 -4.81 14.10 -14.09
C ILE A 373 -4.73 13.10 -15.25
N ARG A 374 -5.39 11.94 -15.16
CA ARG A 374 -5.42 10.97 -16.26
C ARG A 374 -5.94 11.59 -17.55
N PHE A 375 -7.07 12.29 -17.48
CA PHE A 375 -7.66 12.92 -18.66
C PHE A 375 -6.78 14.06 -19.18
N GLY A 376 -6.08 14.79 -18.31
CA GLY A 376 -5.09 15.77 -18.74
C GLY A 376 -3.92 15.15 -19.51
N VAL A 377 -3.39 14.01 -19.03
CA VAL A 377 -2.36 13.24 -19.73
C VAL A 377 -2.86 12.77 -21.10
N ILE A 378 -4.04 12.14 -21.16
CA ILE A 378 -4.62 11.63 -22.41
C ILE A 378 -4.86 12.78 -23.40
N ASP A 379 -5.45 13.87 -22.94
CA ASP A 379 -5.75 15.06 -23.75
C ASP A 379 -4.49 15.67 -24.36
N MET A 380 -3.43 15.83 -23.56
CA MET A 380 -2.17 16.38 -24.04
C MET A 380 -1.45 15.45 -25.02
N VAL A 381 -1.52 14.13 -24.82
CA VAL A 381 -1.02 13.17 -25.82
C VAL A 381 -1.83 13.28 -27.12
N HIS A 382 -3.16 13.31 -27.05
CA HIS A 382 -4.04 13.39 -28.23
C HIS A 382 -3.93 14.70 -29.00
N LYS A 383 -3.58 15.81 -28.34
CA LYS A 383 -3.30 17.10 -29.01
C LYS A 383 -2.20 16.95 -30.08
N TYR A 384 -1.16 16.18 -29.78
CA TYR A 384 0.02 16.02 -30.64
C TYR A 384 0.06 14.69 -31.41
N LEU A 385 -0.59 13.65 -30.87
CA LEU A 385 -0.79 12.35 -31.52
C LEU A 385 -2.29 11.98 -31.50
N PRO A 386 -3.13 12.57 -32.38
CA PRO A 386 -4.58 12.36 -32.37
C PRO A 386 -5.03 10.90 -32.56
N ASN A 387 -4.19 10.09 -33.22
CA ASN A 387 -4.46 8.68 -33.49
C ASN A 387 -3.87 7.73 -32.42
N ALA A 388 -3.25 8.25 -31.36
CA ALA A 388 -2.69 7.41 -30.30
C ALA A 388 -3.82 6.65 -29.58
N SER A 389 -3.70 5.31 -29.55
CA SER A 389 -4.68 4.49 -28.86
C SER A 389 -4.55 4.62 -27.34
N ILE A 390 -5.64 4.37 -26.61
CA ILE A 390 -5.60 4.32 -25.14
C ILE A 390 -4.63 3.24 -24.64
N GLU A 391 -4.52 2.11 -25.35
CA GLU A 391 -3.58 1.05 -24.99
C GLU A 391 -2.11 1.48 -25.18
N SER A 392 -1.82 2.27 -26.21
CA SER A 392 -0.49 2.87 -26.41
C SER A 392 -0.13 3.82 -25.26
N ILE A 393 -1.10 4.62 -24.78
CA ILE A 393 -0.90 5.51 -23.63
C ILE A 393 -0.68 4.69 -22.35
N LYS A 394 -1.48 3.64 -22.11
CA LYS A 394 -1.28 2.74 -20.96
C LYS A 394 0.09 2.09 -21.01
N GLU A 395 0.52 1.59 -22.16
CA GLU A 395 1.83 0.96 -22.33
C GLU A 395 2.97 1.94 -22.03
N PHE A 396 2.88 3.18 -22.53
CA PHE A 396 3.82 4.25 -22.17
C PHE A 396 3.84 4.49 -20.66
N LEU A 397 2.68 4.61 -20.01
CA LEU A 397 2.59 4.82 -18.57
C LEU A 397 3.14 3.62 -17.79
N VAL A 398 2.97 2.38 -18.26
CA VAL A 398 3.63 1.21 -17.64
C VAL A 398 5.14 1.29 -17.79
N ARG A 399 5.66 1.55 -19.00
CA ARG A 399 7.10 1.66 -19.25
C ARG A 399 7.75 2.85 -18.55
N TYR A 400 7.00 3.90 -18.24
CA TYR A 400 7.53 5.04 -17.47
C TYR A 400 8.02 4.64 -16.07
N SER A 401 7.59 3.49 -15.53
CA SER A 401 8.20 2.90 -14.33
C SER A 401 9.72 2.74 -14.46
N ARG A 402 10.24 2.47 -15.67
CA ARG A 402 11.68 2.39 -15.98
C ARG A 402 12.43 3.71 -15.79
N ILE A 403 11.72 4.84 -15.82
CA ILE A 403 12.28 6.15 -15.48
C ILE A 403 12.11 6.41 -13.99
N PHE A 404 10.91 6.16 -13.44
CA PHE A 404 10.62 6.47 -12.05
C PHE A 404 11.47 5.66 -11.06
N PHE A 405 11.75 4.39 -11.37
CA PHE A 405 12.59 3.48 -10.57
C PHE A 405 13.88 3.11 -11.29
N ARG A 406 14.45 4.03 -12.09
CA ARG A 406 15.57 3.75 -13.01
C ARG A 406 16.69 2.92 -12.40
N GLU A 407 17.23 3.32 -11.25
CA GLU A 407 18.38 2.65 -10.65
C GLU A 407 18.07 1.21 -10.22
N HIS A 408 16.81 0.87 -9.92
CA HIS A 408 16.41 -0.50 -9.66
C HIS A 408 16.51 -1.35 -10.92
N TYR A 409 15.96 -0.86 -12.03
CA TYR A 409 16.01 -1.56 -13.32
C TYR A 409 17.43 -1.66 -13.88
N GLU A 410 18.24 -0.60 -13.72
CA GLU A 410 19.66 -0.60 -14.10
C GLU A 410 20.49 -1.58 -13.27
N TYR A 411 20.18 -1.76 -11.97
CA TYR A 411 20.83 -2.77 -11.13
C TYR A 411 20.68 -4.19 -11.70
N PHE A 412 19.58 -4.46 -12.40
CA PHE A 412 19.31 -5.74 -13.07
C PHE A 412 19.53 -5.70 -14.58
N GLU A 413 20.28 -4.71 -15.09
CA GLU A 413 20.65 -4.57 -16.50
C GLU A 413 19.45 -4.52 -17.46
N MET A 414 18.31 -4.00 -16.99
CA MET A 414 17.11 -3.87 -17.81
C MET A 414 17.06 -2.50 -18.52
N ASP A 415 16.36 -2.44 -19.66
CA ASP A 415 16.30 -1.24 -20.50
C ASP A 415 15.56 -0.08 -19.79
N THR A 416 16.26 1.03 -19.61
CA THR A 416 15.75 2.30 -19.04
C THR A 416 15.89 3.46 -20.02
N THR A 417 16.20 3.17 -21.29
CA THR A 417 16.39 4.19 -22.33
C THR A 417 15.09 4.91 -22.65
N VAL A 418 15.21 6.18 -23.04
CA VAL A 418 14.05 6.98 -23.44
C VAL A 418 13.38 6.38 -24.67
N GLU A 419 14.17 5.81 -25.58
CA GLU A 419 13.69 5.12 -26.78
C GLU A 419 12.74 3.97 -26.43
N TYR A 420 13.10 3.12 -25.45
CA TYR A 420 12.25 2.03 -24.97
C TYR A 420 10.92 2.54 -24.40
N VAL A 421 11.00 3.56 -23.54
CA VAL A 421 9.84 4.15 -22.86
C VAL A 421 8.89 4.84 -23.84
N MET A 422 9.44 5.55 -24.82
CA MET A 422 8.69 6.35 -25.79
C MET A 422 8.16 5.57 -26.99
N GLU A 423 8.59 4.32 -27.20
CA GLU A 423 8.19 3.51 -28.35
C GLU A 423 6.66 3.44 -28.58
N PRO A 424 5.80 3.27 -27.55
CA PRO A 424 4.34 3.25 -27.73
C PRO A 424 3.76 4.59 -28.21
N LEU A 425 4.44 5.70 -27.92
CA LEU A 425 4.05 7.07 -28.29
C LEU A 425 5.07 7.70 -29.25
N LYS A 426 5.65 6.88 -30.13
CA LYS A 426 6.63 7.33 -31.12
C LYS A 426 6.07 8.50 -31.94
N GLY A 427 6.80 9.62 -31.95
CA GLY A 427 6.42 10.85 -32.64
C GLY A 427 5.92 11.97 -31.72
N LEU A 428 5.64 11.69 -30.45
CA LEU A 428 5.46 12.71 -29.42
C LEU A 428 6.82 13.22 -28.95
N ASP A 429 6.94 14.52 -28.67
CA ASP A 429 8.14 15.09 -28.04
C ASP A 429 8.37 14.42 -26.66
N PRO A 430 9.51 13.73 -26.46
CA PRO A 430 9.82 13.10 -25.17
C PRO A 430 9.81 14.08 -24.01
N THR A 431 10.11 15.36 -24.23
CA THR A 431 10.09 16.38 -23.17
C THR A 431 8.70 16.53 -22.54
N LEU A 432 7.67 16.66 -23.38
CA LEU A 432 6.29 16.73 -22.92
C LEU A 432 5.84 15.36 -22.37
N ALA A 433 6.10 14.29 -23.10
CA ALA A 433 5.63 12.95 -22.73
C ALA A 433 6.15 12.51 -21.35
N LEU A 434 7.45 12.64 -21.11
CA LEU A 434 8.07 12.24 -19.84
C LEU A 434 7.64 13.15 -18.68
N ARG A 435 7.35 14.44 -18.93
CA ARG A 435 6.71 15.33 -17.95
C ARG A 435 5.29 14.86 -17.60
N LEU A 436 4.50 14.40 -18.58
CA LEU A 436 3.18 13.80 -18.33
C LEU A 436 3.27 12.47 -17.58
N GLY A 437 4.26 11.62 -17.91
CA GLY A 437 4.56 10.39 -17.17
C GLY A 437 4.88 10.67 -15.70
N ARG A 438 5.73 11.68 -15.44
CA ARG A 438 6.03 12.16 -14.09
C ARG A 438 4.79 12.58 -13.34
N ILE A 439 3.98 13.47 -13.92
CA ILE A 439 2.73 13.95 -13.33
C ILE A 439 1.81 12.78 -12.96
N TYR A 440 1.68 11.80 -13.86
CA TYR A 440 0.88 10.60 -13.62
C TYR A 440 1.42 9.77 -12.46
N TYR A 441 2.73 9.55 -12.38
CA TYR A 441 3.34 8.76 -11.32
C TYR A 441 3.32 9.47 -9.96
N ILE A 442 3.45 10.79 -9.93
CA ILE A 442 3.25 11.56 -8.69
C ILE A 442 1.79 11.44 -8.22
N MET A 443 0.82 11.43 -9.14
CA MET A 443 -0.57 11.13 -8.79
C MET A 443 -0.73 9.71 -8.23
N LEU A 444 -0.08 8.71 -8.83
CA LEU A 444 -0.12 7.33 -8.30
C LEU A 444 0.49 7.25 -6.90
N LEU A 445 1.63 7.90 -6.67
CA LEU A 445 2.29 8.01 -5.36
C LEU A 445 1.34 8.63 -4.32
N ALA A 446 0.59 9.66 -4.71
CA ALA A 446 -0.36 10.33 -3.82
C ALA A 446 -1.57 9.47 -3.38
N ASN A 447 -1.69 8.22 -3.84
CA ASN A 447 -2.80 7.34 -3.54
C ASN A 447 -2.51 6.28 -2.46
N HIS A 448 -1.48 6.49 -1.63
CA HIS A 448 -1.24 5.64 -0.46
C HIS A 448 -2.52 5.41 0.34
N SER A 449 -2.71 4.19 0.83
CA SER A 449 -3.87 3.83 1.64
C SER A 449 -3.79 4.32 3.09
N ASP A 450 -2.57 4.55 3.57
CA ASP A 450 -2.17 4.86 4.95
C ASP A 450 -2.96 5.96 5.61
N PRO A 451 -3.23 7.13 4.98
CA PRO A 451 -4.06 8.16 5.60
C PRO A 451 -5.34 7.58 6.16
N ARG A 452 -6.02 6.74 5.38
CA ARG A 452 -7.34 6.21 5.71
C ARG A 452 -7.27 4.93 6.55
N PHE A 453 -6.07 4.41 6.85
CA PHE A 453 -5.91 3.34 7.81
C PHE A 453 -6.18 3.83 9.24
N TRP A 454 -5.68 5.03 9.56
CA TRP A 454 -5.74 5.64 10.90
C TRP A 454 -7.07 6.31 11.21
N GLU A 455 -7.39 6.47 12.50
CA GLU A 455 -8.66 7.04 12.94
C GLU A 455 -8.77 8.54 12.70
N ASN A 456 -7.66 9.29 12.86
CA ASN A 456 -7.56 10.74 12.68
C ASN A 456 -6.97 11.10 11.30
N ILE A 457 -7.39 12.24 10.75
CA ILE A 457 -6.93 12.71 9.43
C ILE A 457 -5.55 13.37 9.48
N ASP A 458 -5.23 14.08 10.58
CA ASP A 458 -4.00 14.88 10.71
C ASP A 458 -2.80 13.98 11.03
N THR A 459 -2.21 13.40 9.99
CA THR A 459 -1.03 12.53 10.05
C THR A 459 -0.04 12.86 8.94
N ARG A 460 1.22 12.46 9.11
CA ARG A 460 2.31 12.72 8.15
C ARG A 460 2.02 12.14 6.76
N VAL A 461 1.33 10.99 6.70
CA VAL A 461 0.94 10.32 5.44
C VAL A 461 -0.21 11.03 4.74
N THR A 462 -1.15 11.65 5.45
CA THR A 462 -2.18 12.49 4.81
C THR A 462 -1.52 13.72 4.17
N PHE A 463 -0.57 14.34 4.90
CA PHE A 463 0.19 15.47 4.38
C PHE A 463 0.99 15.09 3.13
N GLU A 464 1.66 13.94 3.14
CA GLU A 464 2.43 13.41 2.01
C GLU A 464 1.55 13.20 0.77
N ASN A 465 0.42 12.49 0.90
CA ASN A 465 -0.51 12.30 -0.23
C ASN A 465 -0.98 13.63 -0.82
N VAL A 466 -1.36 14.59 0.04
CA VAL A 466 -1.86 15.88 -0.42
C VAL A 466 -0.76 16.73 -1.05
N SER A 467 0.47 16.65 -0.53
CA SER A 467 1.63 17.34 -1.10
C SER A 467 1.97 16.79 -2.48
N ALA A 468 2.00 15.46 -2.62
CA ALA A 468 2.24 14.81 -3.90
C ALA A 468 1.17 15.16 -4.93
N ILE A 469 -0.12 15.02 -4.62
CA ILE A 469 -1.18 15.33 -5.59
C ILE A 469 -1.21 16.83 -5.93
N SER A 470 -0.90 17.71 -4.97
CA SER A 470 -0.78 19.16 -5.23
C SER A 470 0.32 19.44 -6.23
N LYS A 471 1.49 18.79 -6.10
CA LYS A 471 2.58 18.92 -7.07
C LYS A 471 2.13 18.49 -8.48
N ALA A 472 1.49 17.34 -8.60
CA ALA A 472 1.02 16.83 -9.89
C ALA A 472 -0.01 17.75 -10.55
N LEU A 473 -0.96 18.30 -9.78
CA LEU A 473 -1.97 19.25 -10.28
C LEU A 473 -1.30 20.54 -10.74
N ILE A 474 -0.40 21.13 -9.94
CA ILE A 474 0.27 22.38 -10.30
C ILE A 474 1.18 22.19 -11.52
N GLU A 475 1.93 21.09 -11.60
CA GLU A 475 2.75 20.77 -12.78
C GLU A 475 1.88 20.61 -14.04
N LEU A 476 0.74 19.92 -13.97
CA LEU A 476 -0.20 19.77 -15.10
C LEU A 476 -0.85 21.10 -15.50
N MET A 477 -1.22 21.93 -14.52
CA MET A 477 -1.72 23.28 -14.77
C MET A 477 -0.69 24.11 -15.54
N LYS A 478 0.58 24.07 -15.12
CA LYS A 478 1.69 24.74 -15.82
C LYS A 478 1.85 24.21 -17.25
N VAL A 479 1.76 22.90 -17.47
CA VAL A 479 1.78 22.33 -18.83
C VAL A 479 0.67 22.94 -19.70
N TYR A 480 -0.55 23.05 -19.19
CA TYR A 480 -1.63 23.68 -19.95
C TYR A 480 -1.40 25.17 -20.22
N ILE A 481 -0.79 25.91 -19.28
CA ILE A 481 -0.42 27.32 -19.47
C ILE A 481 0.65 27.46 -20.54
N ASP A 482 1.74 26.67 -20.45
CA ASP A 482 2.84 26.64 -21.42
C ASP A 482 2.33 26.38 -22.85
N GLU A 483 1.25 25.62 -22.95
CA GLU A 483 0.57 25.19 -24.17
C GLU A 483 -0.53 26.16 -24.65
N ASN A 484 -0.66 27.33 -24.02
CA ASN A 484 -1.67 28.36 -24.26
C ASN A 484 -3.13 27.86 -24.11
N MET A 485 -3.36 26.88 -23.25
CA MET A 485 -4.67 26.26 -22.99
C MET A 485 -5.22 26.71 -21.62
N HIS A 486 -5.28 28.03 -21.39
CA HIS A 486 -5.64 28.63 -20.11
C HIS A 486 -7.01 28.17 -19.56
N GLU A 487 -7.98 27.90 -20.42
CA GLU A 487 -9.29 27.36 -19.99
C GLU A 487 -9.14 26.01 -19.29
N ARG A 488 -8.29 25.11 -19.83
CA ARG A 488 -8.03 23.80 -19.21
C ARG A 488 -7.14 23.91 -17.98
N ALA A 489 -6.23 24.87 -17.95
CA ALA A 489 -5.48 25.18 -16.74
C ALA A 489 -6.42 25.55 -15.58
N ASN A 490 -7.50 26.30 -15.84
CA ASN A 490 -8.51 26.63 -14.82
C ASN A 490 -9.28 25.40 -14.33
N TYR A 491 -9.49 24.38 -15.17
CA TYR A 491 -10.09 23.12 -14.72
C TYR A 491 -9.20 22.39 -13.71
N ILE A 492 -7.89 22.41 -13.93
CA ILE A 492 -6.93 21.83 -12.96
C ILE A 492 -6.83 22.69 -11.71
N LEU A 493 -6.87 24.02 -11.83
CA LEU A 493 -6.93 24.93 -10.69
C LEU A 493 -8.16 24.64 -9.83
N LEU A 494 -9.33 24.40 -10.42
CA LEU A 494 -10.54 24.03 -9.68
C LEU A 494 -10.35 22.76 -8.85
N GLU A 495 -9.66 21.75 -9.39
CA GLU A 495 -9.34 20.53 -8.65
C GLU A 495 -8.39 20.79 -7.48
N TYR A 496 -7.39 21.65 -7.67
CA TYR A 496 -6.50 22.08 -6.59
C TYR A 496 -7.26 22.91 -5.52
N MET A 497 -8.20 23.76 -5.92
CA MET A 497 -9.04 24.52 -4.98
C MET A 497 -9.91 23.62 -4.09
N LYS A 498 -10.29 22.42 -4.54
CA LYS A 498 -11.01 21.45 -3.70
C LYS A 498 -10.13 20.86 -2.58
N LEU A 499 -8.81 20.86 -2.74
CA LEU A 499 -7.88 20.53 -1.64
C LEU A 499 -7.81 21.68 -0.63
N LEU A 500 -7.62 22.91 -1.12
CA LEU A 500 -7.56 24.10 -0.27
C LEU A 500 -8.86 24.30 0.54
N ALA A 501 -10.01 24.10 -0.10
CA ALA A 501 -11.33 24.22 0.49
C ALA A 501 -11.93 22.85 0.89
N PHE A 502 -11.11 21.86 1.25
CA PHE A 502 -11.59 20.52 1.61
C PHE A 502 -12.78 20.49 2.60
N PRO A 503 -12.85 21.34 3.65
CA PRO A 503 -14.00 21.36 4.56
C PRO A 503 -15.34 21.66 3.87
N GLN A 504 -15.35 22.38 2.75
CA GLN A 504 -16.54 22.71 1.97
C GLN A 504 -17.17 21.47 1.32
N LEU A 505 -16.37 20.42 1.09
CA LEU A 505 -16.83 19.19 0.42
C LEU A 505 -17.90 18.44 1.21
N TYR A 506 -18.07 18.71 2.51
CA TYR A 506 -19.23 18.22 3.25
C TYR A 506 -20.56 18.64 2.62
N TYR A 507 -20.64 19.88 2.17
CA TYR A 507 -21.82 20.41 1.51
C TYR A 507 -21.88 19.98 0.04
N ASP A 508 -20.77 20.13 -0.69
CA ASP A 508 -20.73 19.87 -2.14
C ASP A 508 -20.95 18.38 -2.47
N TYR A 509 -20.54 17.48 -1.58
CA TYR A 509 -20.80 16.05 -1.71
C TYR A 509 -22.07 15.58 -0.99
N GLU A 510 -22.86 16.51 -0.45
CA GLU A 510 -24.11 16.23 0.27
C GLU A 510 -23.95 15.20 1.39
N LEU A 511 -22.82 15.23 2.11
CA LEU A 511 -22.48 14.22 3.11
C LEU A 511 -23.47 14.19 4.29
N PHE A 512 -24.15 15.31 4.53
CA PHE A 512 -25.26 15.43 5.49
C PHE A 512 -26.44 14.49 5.21
N LYS A 513 -26.55 13.91 4.00
CA LYS A 513 -27.59 12.93 3.65
C LYS A 513 -27.19 11.49 3.97
N MET A 514 -25.92 11.23 4.27
CA MET A 514 -25.45 9.88 4.54
C MET A 514 -26.00 9.39 5.89
N PRO A 515 -26.42 8.12 6.01
CA PRO A 515 -26.91 7.58 7.26
C PRO A 515 -25.75 7.37 8.26
N SER A 516 -26.02 7.65 9.52
CA SER A 516 -25.07 7.56 10.64
C SER A 516 -25.25 6.25 11.43
N LEU A 517 -24.16 5.66 11.93
CA LEU A 517 -24.22 4.45 12.76
C LEU A 517 -24.92 4.71 14.10
N GLU A 518 -24.49 5.74 14.83
CA GLU A 518 -25.05 6.16 16.12
C GLU A 518 -25.96 7.39 16.03
N GLY A 519 -26.07 7.97 14.84
CA GLY A 519 -27.00 9.07 14.55
C GLY A 519 -26.39 10.47 14.54
N TRP A 520 -25.06 10.59 14.69
CA TRP A 520 -24.39 11.90 14.77
C TRP A 520 -23.17 12.04 13.85
N GLU A 521 -22.64 10.93 13.33
CA GLU A 521 -21.40 10.87 12.56
C GLU A 521 -21.43 11.71 11.27
N THR A 522 -22.61 11.94 10.72
CA THR A 522 -22.82 12.72 9.48
C THR A 522 -23.32 14.13 9.70
N THR A 523 -23.25 14.62 10.95
CA THR A 523 -23.58 16.01 11.27
C THR A 523 -22.43 16.95 10.90
N GLU A 524 -22.78 18.22 10.70
CA GLU A 524 -21.82 19.28 10.38
C GLU A 524 -20.76 19.42 11.50
N LYS A 525 -21.20 19.37 12.77
CA LYS A 525 -20.30 19.39 13.92
C LYS A 525 -19.29 18.24 13.87
N ALA A 526 -19.77 17.02 13.61
CA ALA A 526 -18.91 15.83 13.56
C ALA A 526 -17.87 15.93 12.42
N TRP A 527 -18.27 16.46 11.26
CA TRP A 527 -17.38 16.74 10.15
C TRP A 527 -16.28 17.72 10.53
N PHE A 528 -16.63 18.93 10.99
CA PHE A 528 -15.62 19.94 11.31
C PHE A 528 -14.75 19.57 12.51
N ASP A 529 -15.30 18.86 13.50
CA ASP A 529 -14.49 18.31 14.60
C ASP A 529 -13.45 17.31 14.11
N SER A 530 -13.78 16.48 13.10
CA SER A 530 -12.84 15.51 12.54
C SER A 530 -11.69 16.10 11.73
N LEU A 531 -11.79 17.39 11.36
CA LEU A 531 -10.80 18.10 10.54
C LEU A 531 -9.94 19.07 11.35
N LYS A 532 -10.12 19.16 12.66
CA LYS A 532 -9.32 20.04 13.50
C LYS A 532 -7.84 19.70 13.39
N SER A 533 -7.03 20.75 13.43
CA SER A 533 -5.58 20.62 13.50
C SER A 533 -5.17 19.93 14.80
N GLU A 534 -4.27 18.96 14.70
CA GLU A 534 -3.65 18.28 15.84
C GLU A 534 -2.30 18.92 16.24
N VAL A 535 -1.93 20.06 15.63
CA VAL A 535 -0.64 20.74 15.90
C VAL A 535 -0.82 22.17 16.40
N PRO A 536 0.05 22.65 17.30
CA PRO A 536 -0.12 23.95 17.95
C PRO A 536 0.23 25.15 17.05
N ASN A 537 0.99 24.93 15.98
CA ASN A 537 1.53 25.98 15.11
C ASN A 537 0.70 26.23 13.84
N CYS A 538 -0.42 25.53 13.66
CA CYS A 538 -1.31 25.69 12.51
C CYS A 538 -2.75 25.41 12.93
N ASP A 539 -3.70 26.27 12.53
CA ASP A 539 -5.14 26.07 12.75
C ASP A 539 -5.89 25.53 11.51
N TYR A 540 -5.20 25.39 10.38
CA TYR A 540 -5.74 24.73 9.20
C TYR A 540 -5.80 23.21 9.37
N ASN A 541 -6.80 22.57 8.76
CA ASN A 541 -6.81 21.12 8.59
C ASN A 541 -5.60 20.68 7.74
N VAL A 542 -5.15 19.44 7.92
CA VAL A 542 -3.93 18.92 7.28
C VAL A 542 -3.96 18.97 5.75
N ILE A 543 -5.12 18.86 5.11
CA ILE A 543 -5.26 18.87 3.64
C ILE A 543 -5.01 20.29 3.13
N THR A 544 -5.70 21.28 3.69
CA THR A 544 -5.43 22.69 3.37
C THR A 544 -3.97 23.05 3.67
N ARG A 545 -3.42 22.60 4.82
CA ARG A 545 -2.04 22.86 5.24
C ARG A 545 -1.03 22.36 4.21
N ALA A 546 -1.15 21.11 3.76
CA ALA A 546 -0.27 20.49 2.77
C ALA A 546 -0.42 21.13 1.37
N ALA A 547 -1.66 21.40 0.95
CA ALA A 547 -1.91 22.05 -0.32
C ALA A 547 -1.30 23.46 -0.37
N LEU A 548 -1.44 24.25 0.70
CA LEU A 548 -0.79 25.56 0.84
C LEU A 548 0.73 25.44 0.90
N TYR A 549 1.27 24.42 1.58
CA TYR A 549 2.72 24.20 1.69
C TYR A 549 3.37 24.08 0.32
N VAL A 550 2.79 23.25 -0.56
CA VAL A 550 3.27 23.10 -1.94
C VAL A 550 2.92 24.34 -2.78
N GLY A 551 1.70 24.87 -2.64
CA GLY A 551 1.23 26.01 -3.42
C GLY A 551 2.05 27.28 -3.20
N ASN A 552 2.54 27.50 -1.98
CA ASN A 552 3.41 28.63 -1.65
C ASN A 552 4.73 28.63 -2.44
N GLU A 553 5.24 27.45 -2.77
CA GLU A 553 6.49 27.30 -3.54
C GLU A 553 6.22 27.23 -5.06
N ASP A 554 5.13 26.58 -5.47
CA ASP A 554 4.96 26.16 -6.87
C ASP A 554 3.92 26.94 -7.68
N LEU A 555 2.96 27.63 -7.06
CA LEU A 555 1.93 28.33 -7.83
C LEU A 555 2.52 29.56 -8.56
N PRO A 556 1.96 29.91 -9.74
CA PRO A 556 2.18 31.21 -10.35
C PRO A 556 1.95 32.37 -9.36
N GLU A 557 2.77 33.43 -9.45
CA GLU A 557 2.78 34.55 -8.49
C GLU A 557 1.43 35.26 -8.31
N ASP A 558 0.63 35.36 -9.37
CA ASP A 558 -0.71 35.92 -9.34
C ASP A 558 -1.69 35.08 -8.50
N LEU A 559 -1.64 33.75 -8.65
CA LEU A 559 -2.42 32.82 -7.85
C LEU A 559 -1.92 32.78 -6.40
N LYS A 560 -0.60 32.81 -6.20
CA LYS A 560 0.01 32.88 -4.87
C LYS A 560 -0.42 34.14 -4.13
N GLY A 561 -0.38 35.30 -4.78
CA GLY A 561 -0.85 36.57 -4.21
C GLY A 561 -2.33 36.53 -3.83
N ALA A 562 -3.17 35.82 -4.59
CA ALA A 562 -4.58 35.62 -4.21
C ALA A 562 -4.74 34.72 -2.98
N LEU A 563 -3.90 33.70 -2.81
CA LEU A 563 -3.91 32.83 -1.62
C LEU A 563 -3.44 33.56 -0.36
N GLU A 564 -2.45 34.46 -0.46
CA GLU A 564 -1.98 35.27 0.68
C GLU A 564 -3.07 36.17 1.28
N VAL A 565 -4.09 36.53 0.49
CA VAL A 565 -5.25 37.30 0.97
C VAL A 565 -6.21 36.44 1.79
N LEU A 566 -6.29 35.14 1.47
CA LEU A 566 -7.25 34.19 2.06
C LEU A 566 -6.65 33.37 3.21
N TYR A 567 -5.34 33.13 3.18
CA TYR A 567 -4.63 32.25 4.10
C TYR A 567 -3.34 32.90 4.61
N ASP A 568 -3.01 32.66 5.88
CA ASP A 568 -1.71 32.97 6.45
C ASP A 568 -0.70 31.89 6.06
N LEU A 569 0.03 32.13 4.96
CA LEU A 569 1.00 31.16 4.42
C LEU A 569 2.13 30.82 5.39
N LYS A 570 2.38 31.62 6.45
CA LYS A 570 3.37 31.28 7.48
C LYS A 570 2.97 30.05 8.29
N LYS A 571 1.68 29.70 8.31
CA LYS A 571 1.15 28.50 8.96
C LYS A 571 1.14 27.28 8.05
N ALA A 572 1.47 27.42 6.77
CA ALA A 572 1.65 26.29 5.88
C ALA A 572 2.99 25.62 6.24
N VAL A 573 2.94 24.68 7.18
CA VAL A 573 4.09 23.93 7.71
C VAL A 573 3.84 22.43 7.62
N ALA A 574 4.90 21.64 7.65
CA ALA A 574 4.79 20.19 7.53
C ALA A 574 4.44 19.46 8.84
N ASP A 575 4.34 20.13 10.00
CA ASP A 575 3.92 19.49 11.25
C ASP A 575 2.53 18.84 11.11
N THR A 576 2.35 17.65 11.69
CA THR A 576 1.06 16.93 11.74
C THR A 576 0.86 16.25 13.09
N GLY A 577 -0.34 15.73 13.35
CA GLY A 577 -0.52 14.73 14.42
C GLY A 577 0.31 13.47 14.19
N HIS A 578 0.52 12.69 15.25
CA HIS A 578 1.25 11.42 15.20
C HIS A 578 0.39 10.28 14.68
N ILE A 579 1.05 9.31 14.05
CA ILE A 579 0.44 8.03 13.68
C ILE A 579 0.43 7.12 14.92
N SER A 580 -0.75 6.64 15.33
CA SER A 580 -0.90 5.79 16.53
C SER A 580 -0.03 4.54 16.48
N GLY A 581 0.13 3.91 15.31
CA GLY A 581 0.96 2.72 15.14
C GLY A 581 2.47 2.96 15.26
N GLU A 582 2.93 4.20 15.20
CA GLU A 582 4.36 4.54 15.26
C GLU A 582 4.80 4.97 16.67
N MET A 583 3.87 4.97 17.64
CA MET A 583 4.14 5.39 19.02
C MET A 583 5.01 4.45 19.83
N HIS A 584 5.35 3.28 19.30
CA HIS A 584 6.40 2.43 19.86
C HIS A 584 7.82 2.94 19.53
N GLY A 585 7.96 3.88 18.59
CA GLY A 585 9.22 4.56 18.34
C GLY A 585 9.58 5.57 19.44
N GLU A 586 10.87 5.73 19.69
CA GLU A 586 11.38 6.76 20.60
C GLU A 586 11.58 8.07 19.82
N TRP A 587 10.48 8.83 19.69
CA TRP A 587 10.46 10.13 19.01
C TRP A 587 11.06 11.24 19.86
N GLU A 588 11.78 12.17 19.22
CA GLU A 588 12.30 13.35 19.92
C GLU A 588 11.18 14.31 20.33
N ASN A 589 10.17 14.50 19.46
CA ASN A 589 8.88 15.08 19.83
C ASN A 589 7.79 14.00 19.85
N LYS A 590 7.27 13.68 21.03
CA LYS A 590 6.20 12.69 21.23
C LYS A 590 4.78 13.28 21.18
N GLU A 591 4.65 14.60 21.18
CA GLU A 591 3.35 15.27 21.22
C GLU A 591 2.73 15.37 19.81
N TRP A 592 3.54 15.62 18.80
CA TRP A 592 3.13 15.62 17.39
C TRP A 592 4.31 15.29 16.45
N CYS A 593 4.00 14.97 15.20
CA CYS A 593 5.01 14.64 14.19
C CYS A 593 5.63 15.93 13.63
N GLU A 594 6.76 16.33 14.21
CA GLU A 594 7.41 17.60 13.89
C GLU A 594 8.02 17.67 12.48
N HIS A 595 8.29 18.88 12.00
CA HIS A 595 9.29 19.10 10.95
C HIS A 595 10.20 20.26 11.34
N ARG A 596 11.50 19.97 11.52
CA ARG A 596 12.48 21.01 11.86
C ARG A 596 12.96 21.73 10.60
N ALA A 597 12.62 23.01 10.49
CA ALA A 597 13.05 23.89 9.40
C ALA A 597 14.57 24.22 9.38
N LYS A 598 15.39 23.59 10.24
CA LYS A 598 16.84 23.86 10.35
C LYS A 598 17.65 22.57 10.40
N VAL A 599 18.36 22.28 9.31
CA VAL A 599 19.73 21.72 9.30
C VAL A 599 20.50 22.36 8.16
#